data_AF-A0A7K1GI22-F1
#
_entry.id   AF-A0A7K1GI22-F1
#
_cell.length_a   1.000
_cell.length_b   1.000
_cell.length_c   1.000
_cell.angle_alpha   90.00
_cell.angle_beta   90.00
_cell.angle_gamma   90.00
#
_symmetry.space_group_name_H-M   'P 1'
#
loop_
_entity.id
_entity.type
_entity.pdbx_description
1 polymer ?
#
loop_
_entity_poly.entity_id
_entity_poly.type
_entity_poly.pdbx_seq_one_letter_code
_entity_poly.pdbx_strand_id
1 'polypeptide(L)'
;QTIEKEGQTVTNNDYHKVYDSLKNMSTVKSVTFSSKEEQYEKLTEIMGDNWKIFEGDANPLYDAYIVEANTPNDVKTIAEDAKKIEGVSEVQ
;
A
#
# COMPACT_ATOMS: atom_id res chain seq x y z
N GLN A 1 11.09 -4.45 -11.12
CA GLN A 1 10.37 -5.70 -10.80
C GLN A 1 9.85 -6.33 -12.09
N THR A 2 9.63 -7.64 -12.10
CA THR A 2 9.02 -8.37 -13.20
C THR A 2 7.66 -8.94 -12.80
N ILE A 3 6.80 -9.21 -13.78
CA ILE A 3 5.50 -9.88 -13.64
C ILE A 3 5.41 -11.03 -14.64
N GLU A 4 4.57 -12.01 -14.36
CA GLU A 4 4.21 -13.04 -15.34
C GLU A 4 3.07 -12.54 -16.22
N LYS A 5 3.29 -12.54 -17.53
CA LYS A 5 2.28 -12.21 -18.54
C LYS A 5 2.33 -13.27 -19.63
N GLU A 6 1.21 -13.96 -19.86
CA GLU A 6 1.11 -15.03 -20.86
C GLU A 6 2.18 -16.13 -20.69
N GLY A 7 2.56 -16.45 -19.45
CA GLY A 7 3.58 -17.46 -19.13
C GLY A 7 5.02 -17.01 -19.35
N GLN A 8 5.26 -15.72 -19.60
CA GLN A 8 6.59 -15.12 -19.70
C GLN A 8 6.82 -14.09 -18.60
N THR A 9 8.04 -14.08 -18.07
CA THR A 9 8.49 -13.05 -17.14
C THR A 9 8.82 -11.78 -17.94
N VAL A 10 8.03 -10.72 -17.74
CA VAL A 10 8.21 -9.42 -18.40
C VAL A 10 8.43 -8.31 -17.37
N THR A 11 9.02 -7.19 -17.80
CA THR A 11 9.16 -6.00 -16.94
C THR A 11 7.80 -5.48 -16.53
N ASN A 12 7.63 -5.19 -15.24
CA ASN A 12 6.46 -4.48 -14.76
C ASN A 12 6.70 -2.97 -14.91
N ASN A 13 6.12 -2.37 -15.95
CA ASN A 13 6.24 -0.93 -16.22
C ASN A 13 5.50 -0.07 -15.19
N ASP A 14 4.56 -0.64 -14.45
CA ASP A 14 3.80 0.04 -13.39
C ASP A 14 4.47 -0.09 -12.02
N TYR A 15 5.55 -0.88 -11.95
CA TYR A 15 6.31 -1.04 -10.72
C TYR A 15 6.76 0.32 -10.20
N HIS A 16 6.43 0.59 -8.94
CA HIS A 16 6.72 1.83 -8.21
C HIS A 16 6.05 3.11 -8.74
N LYS A 17 5.16 3.10 -9.73
CA LYS A 17 4.50 4.34 -10.18
C LYS A 17 3.80 5.10 -9.03
N VAL A 18 3.08 4.37 -8.17
CA VAL A 18 2.44 4.96 -6.98
C VAL A 18 3.48 5.41 -5.95
N TYR A 19 4.49 4.58 -5.68
CA TYR A 19 5.59 4.90 -4.76
C TYR A 19 6.31 6.19 -5.15
N ASP A 20 6.73 6.30 -6.41
CA ASP A 20 7.47 7.44 -6.94
C ASP A 20 6.59 8.70 -6.89
N SER A 21 5.30 8.58 -7.21
CA SER A 21 4.35 9.69 -7.15
C SER A 21 4.20 10.22 -5.72
N LEU A 22 4.09 9.34 -4.72
CA LEU A 22 4.05 9.71 -3.31
C LEU A 22 5.39 10.31 -2.83
N LYS A 23 6.51 9.69 -3.22
CA LYS A 23 7.85 10.09 -2.76
C LYS A 23 8.27 11.46 -3.31
N ASN A 24 7.75 11.84 -4.48
CA ASN A 24 8.03 13.13 -5.11
C ASN A 24 7.23 14.30 -4.51
N MET A 25 6.26 14.05 -3.63
CA MET A 25 5.55 15.11 -2.92
C MET A 25 6.49 15.80 -1.92
N SER A 26 6.67 17.11 -2.03
CA SER A 26 7.57 17.88 -1.15
C SER A 26 7.16 17.87 0.32
N THR A 27 5.88 17.57 0.59
CA THR A 27 5.30 17.43 1.93
C THR A 27 5.49 16.05 2.55
N VAL A 28 5.98 15.07 1.77
CA VAL A 28 6.22 13.69 2.21
C VAL A 28 7.65 13.51 2.70
N LYS A 29 7.78 12.96 3.90
CA LYS A 29 9.05 12.63 4.55
C LYS A 29 9.54 11.25 4.12
N SER A 30 8.68 10.23 4.26
CA SER A 30 9.01 8.84 3.95
C SER A 30 7.82 8.09 3.35
N VAL A 31 8.11 7.05 2.57
CA VAL A 31 7.13 6.15 1.97
C VAL A 31 7.66 4.74 2.18
N THR A 32 6.88 3.89 2.86
CA THR A 32 7.26 2.51 3.20
C THR A 32 6.20 1.56 2.69
N PHE A 33 6.61 0.53 1.95
CA PHE A 33 5.69 -0.51 1.49
C PHE A 33 5.30 -1.43 2.66
N SER A 34 4.01 -1.76 2.75
CA SER A 34 3.47 -2.75 3.69
C SER A 34 2.56 -3.70 2.91
N SER A 35 3.00 -4.95 2.77
CA SER A 35 2.22 -5.93 2.03
C SER A 35 0.94 -6.30 2.76
N LYS A 36 -0.06 -6.74 2.01
CA LYS A 36 -1.30 -7.28 2.59
C LYS A 36 -1.04 -8.46 3.53
N GLU A 37 0.00 -9.25 3.29
CA GLU A 37 0.39 -10.35 4.18
C GLU A 37 0.92 -9.82 5.52
N GLU A 38 1.79 -8.81 5.52
CA GLU A 38 2.29 -8.19 6.75
C GLU A 38 1.15 -7.54 7.55
N GLN A 39 0.21 -6.89 6.86
CA GLN A 39 -0.97 -6.32 7.50
C GLN A 39 -1.89 -7.41 8.08
N TYR A 40 -2.05 -8.53 7.38
CA TYR A 40 -2.83 -9.66 7.86
C TYR A 40 -2.23 -10.25 9.14
N GLU A 41 -0.91 -10.45 9.19
CA GLU A 41 -0.19 -10.93 10.38
C GLU A 41 -0.34 -9.97 11.57
N LYS A 42 -0.22 -8.66 11.35
CA LYS A 42 -0.46 -7.67 12.42
C LYS A 42 -1.90 -7.69 12.91
N LEU A 43 -2.85 -7.89 12.02
CA LEU A 43 -4.26 -7.94 12.37
C LEU A 43 -4.59 -9.21 13.17
N THR A 44 -4.02 -10.35 12.80
CA THR A 44 -4.18 -11.60 13.57
C THR A 44 -3.56 -11.49 14.96
N GLU A 45 -2.42 -10.79 15.10
CA GLU A 45 -1.78 -10.53 16.40
C GLU A 45 -2.69 -9.71 17.34
N ILE A 46 -3.38 -8.69 16.81
CA ILE A 46 -4.25 -7.80 17.60
C ILE A 46 -5.59 -8.46 17.92
N MET A 47 -6.21 -9.13 16.94
CA MET A 47 -7.56 -9.69 17.06
C MET A 47 -7.59 -11.11 17.61
N GLY A 48 -6.46 -11.82 17.59
CA GLY A 48 -6.32 -13.18 18.10
C GLY A 48 -7.27 -14.18 17.43
N ASP A 49 -7.87 -15.05 18.24
CA ASP A 49 -8.69 -16.17 17.76
C ASP A 49 -9.95 -15.73 16.98
N ASN A 50 -10.44 -14.51 17.16
CA ASN A 50 -11.61 -14.00 16.43
C ASN A 50 -11.34 -13.85 14.93
N TRP A 51 -10.08 -13.66 14.54
CA TRP A 51 -9.70 -13.51 13.14
C TRP A 51 -9.47 -14.85 12.44
N LYS A 52 -9.28 -15.94 13.19
CA LYS A 52 -9.06 -17.29 12.65
C LYS A 52 -10.23 -17.81 11.82
N ILE A 53 -11.42 -17.23 11.96
CA ILE A 53 -12.57 -17.57 11.12
C ILE A 53 -12.36 -17.26 9.62
N PHE A 54 -11.38 -16.42 9.30
CA PHE A 54 -10.98 -16.08 7.92
C PHE A 54 -9.73 -16.86 7.45
N GLU A 55 -9.19 -17.78 8.27
CA GLU A 55 -8.08 -18.63 7.84
C GLU A 55 -8.52 -19.57 6.71
N GLY A 56 -7.80 -19.52 5.59
CA GLY A 56 -8.07 -20.32 4.40
C GLY A 56 -8.86 -19.58 3.31
N ASP A 57 -9.46 -18.43 3.64
CA ASP A 57 -10.03 -17.53 2.66
C ASP A 57 -8.94 -16.66 2.01
N ALA A 58 -9.26 -16.08 0.84
CA ALA A 58 -8.35 -15.14 0.19
C ALA A 58 -8.18 -13.89 1.05
N ASN A 59 -6.93 -13.43 1.24
CA ASN A 59 -6.62 -12.23 2.03
C ASN A 59 -7.36 -11.00 1.44
N PRO A 60 -8.32 -10.41 2.18
CA PRO A 60 -9.11 -9.29 1.68
C PRO A 60 -8.36 -7.95 1.73
N LEU A 61 -7.16 -7.91 2.30
CA LEU A 61 -6.37 -6.70 2.47
C LEU A 61 -5.63 -6.30 1.18
N TYR A 62 -5.34 -5.01 1.07
CA TYR A 62 -4.55 -4.44 -0.01
C TYR A 62 -3.09 -4.28 0.40
N ASP A 63 -2.20 -4.36 -0.58
CA ASP A 63 -0.87 -3.80 -0.42
C ASP A 63 -0.99 -2.29 -0.21
N ALA A 64 -0.24 -1.74 0.75
CA ALA A 64 -0.33 -0.34 1.13
C ALA A 64 1.04 0.33 1.13
N TYR A 65 1.01 1.66 0.98
CA TYR A 65 2.15 2.52 1.29
C TYR A 65 1.85 3.33 2.55
N ILE A 66 2.67 3.15 3.57
CA ILE A 66 2.66 3.99 4.77
C ILE A 66 3.46 5.25 4.45
N VAL A 67 2.77 6.39 4.45
CA VAL A 67 3.35 7.69 4.10
C VAL A 67 3.49 8.53 5.35
N GLU A 68 4.71 8.99 5.64
CA GLU A 68 4.98 9.91 6.73
C GLU A 68 5.01 11.34 6.20
N ALA A 69 4.20 12.22 6.77
CA ALA A 69 4.19 13.64 6.45
C ALA A 69 5.33 14.40 7.14
N ASN A 70 5.80 15.50 6.55
CA ASN A 70 6.76 16.39 7.22
C ASN A 70 6.14 17.08 8.44
N THR A 71 4.87 17.50 8.34
CA THR A 71 4.11 18.08 9.46
C THR A 71 2.69 17.51 9.52
N PRO A 72 2.01 17.57 10.68
CA PRO A 72 0.62 17.12 10.80
C PRO A 72 -0.36 17.85 9.86
N ASN A 73 -0.08 19.11 9.53
CA ASN A 73 -0.93 19.91 8.63
C ASN A 73 -0.87 19.42 7.18
N ASP A 74 0.20 18.74 6.79
CA ASP A 74 0.41 18.25 5.42
C ASP A 74 -0.42 16.99 5.12
N VAL A 75 -0.86 16.26 6.15
CA VAL A 75 -1.56 14.98 6.01
C VAL A 75 -2.79 15.10 5.10
N LYS A 76 -3.58 16.17 5.28
CA LYS A 76 -4.78 16.39 4.48
C LYS A 76 -4.44 16.59 2.99
N THR A 77 -3.44 17.42 2.70
CA THR A 77 -2.99 17.70 1.33
C THR A 77 -2.45 16.44 0.67
N ILE A 78 -1.60 15.69 1.39
CA ILE A 78 -1.04 14.42 0.91
C ILE A 78 -2.17 13.43 0.59
N ALA A 79 -3.17 13.30 1.46
CA ALA A 79 -4.29 12.39 1.25
C ALA A 79 -5.14 12.77 0.02
N GLU A 80 -5.39 14.08 -0.19
CA GLU A 80 -6.13 14.57 -1.35
C GLU A 80 -5.37 14.35 -2.66
N ASP A 81 -4.06 14.50 -2.66
CA ASP A 81 -3.23 14.27 -3.84
C ASP A 81 -2.99 12.78 -4.11
N ALA A 82 -2.82 11.97 -3.07
CA ALA A 82 -2.68 10.52 -3.18
C ALA A 82 -3.90 9.87 -3.84
N LYS A 83 -5.11 10.33 -3.54
CA LYS A 83 -6.36 9.85 -4.17
C LYS A 83 -6.43 10.08 -5.67
N LYS A 84 -5.62 10.99 -6.23
CA LYS A 84 -5.59 11.30 -7.66
C LYS A 84 -4.56 10.44 -8.42
N ILE A 85 -3.72 9.69 -7.70
CA ILE A 85 -2.70 8.83 -8.32
C ILE A 85 -3.39 7.60 -8.91
N GLU A 86 -3.17 7.35 -10.19
CA GLU A 86 -3.66 6.14 -10.85
C GLU A 86 -3.06 4.89 -10.17
N GLY A 87 -3.93 3.92 -9.84
CA GLY A 87 -3.55 2.72 -9.10
C GLY A 87 -3.73 2.83 -7.58
N VAL A 88 -4.08 4.00 -7.04
CA VAL A 88 -4.53 4.12 -5.64
C VAL A 88 -6.02 3.79 -5.55
N SER A 89 -6.33 2.75 -4.79
CA SER A 89 -7.73 2.32 -4.54
C SER A 89 -8.38 3.13 -3.42
N GLU A 90 -7.68 3.29 -2.31
CA GLU A 90 -8.19 3.92 -1.09
C GLU A 90 -7.07 4.67 -0.35
N VAL A 91 -7.45 5.69 0.43
CA VAL A 91 -6.56 6.46 1.31
C VAL A 91 -7.26 6.66 2.64
N GLN A 92 -6.58 6.27 3.73
CA GLN A 92 -7.08 6.30 5.10
C GLN A 92 -6.41 7.40 5.93
#